data_AF-A0A8T3PXI5-F1
#
_entry.id   AF-A0A8T3PXI5-F1
#
_cell.length_a   1.000
_cell.length_b   1.000
_cell.length_c   1.000
_cell.angle_alpha   90.00
_cell.angle_beta   90.00
_cell.angle_gamma   90.00
#
_symmetry.space_group_name_H-M   'P 1'
#
loop_
_entity.id
_entity.type
_entity.pdbx_description
1 polymer ?
#
loop_
_entity_poly.entity_id
_entity_poly.type
_entity_poly.pdbx_seq_one_letter_code
_entity_poly.pdbx_strand_id
1 'polypeptide(L)'
;MTGVDLPANSPRPAPSRPRWRLPASRGGMAWMLVVLIIGVLLAVQFGRQVYANWEIGQRAVAIEAQIAEVDAENAELQRELDYLRSEAYISAEARRLTNLGAPGEQALIIPPGAEEPLPAELATELAPSKPLLEQWVDLFFGPSG
;
A
#
# COMPACT_ATOMS: atom_id res chain seq x y z
N MET A 1 1.32 -76.49 -74.52
CA MET A 1 2.47 -75.64 -74.13
C MET A 1 2.05 -74.20 -74.36
N THR A 2 1.27 -73.61 -73.45
CA THR A 2 1.67 -72.86 -72.24
C THR A 2 2.34 -71.52 -72.55
N GLY A 3 1.67 -70.45 -72.17
CA GLY A 3 2.21 -69.08 -72.18
C GLY A 3 1.17 -68.10 -71.64
N VAL A 4 0.87 -68.20 -70.35
CA VAL A 4 0.14 -67.16 -69.60
C VAL A 4 1.16 -66.06 -69.33
N ASP A 5 1.03 -64.91 -69.98
CA ASP A 5 1.86 -63.75 -69.71
C ASP A 5 1.13 -62.77 -68.76
N LEU A 6 1.55 -62.79 -67.50
CA LEU A 6 1.44 -61.71 -66.52
C LEU A 6 2.73 -61.77 -65.68
N PRO A 7 3.21 -60.68 -65.02
CA PRO A 7 2.84 -59.26 -65.07
C PRO A 7 4.06 -58.31 -65.14
N ALA A 8 3.96 -57.14 -65.77
CA ALA A 8 4.99 -56.09 -65.64
C ALA A 8 4.58 -55.04 -64.59
N ASN A 9 4.93 -55.32 -63.35
CA ASN A 9 4.91 -54.40 -62.21
C ASN A 9 5.66 -53.10 -62.55
N SER A 10 4.95 -51.97 -62.65
CA SER A 10 5.58 -50.66 -62.85
C SER A 10 6.21 -50.18 -61.54
N PRO A 11 7.51 -49.87 -61.48
CA PRO A 11 8.12 -49.39 -60.25
C PRO A 11 7.58 -47.99 -59.90
N ARG A 12 7.06 -47.83 -58.67
CA ARG A 12 6.65 -46.52 -58.13
C ARG A 12 7.88 -45.62 -57.98
N PRO A 13 7.80 -44.32 -58.33
CA PRO A 13 8.90 -43.39 -58.07
C PRO A 13 9.05 -43.17 -56.55
N ALA A 14 10.26 -43.37 -56.04
CA ALA A 14 10.59 -43.11 -54.64
C ALA A 14 10.69 -41.59 -54.39
N PRO A 15 10.30 -41.10 -53.20
CA PRO A 15 10.36 -39.66 -52.89
C PRO A 15 11.81 -39.18 -52.72
N SER A 16 12.18 -38.15 -53.48
CA SER A 16 13.48 -37.49 -53.40
C SER A 16 13.59 -36.67 -52.11
N ARG A 17 14.44 -37.11 -51.18
CA ARG A 17 14.77 -36.31 -49.98
C ARG A 17 15.76 -35.20 -50.35
N PRO A 18 15.55 -33.95 -49.90
CA PRO A 18 16.50 -32.87 -50.16
C PRO A 18 17.80 -33.17 -49.40
N ARG A 19 18.86 -33.50 -50.14
CA ARG A 19 20.20 -33.67 -49.57
C ARG A 19 20.80 -32.28 -49.38
N TRP A 20 20.77 -31.78 -48.15
CA TRP A 20 21.53 -30.61 -47.76
C TRP A 20 23.01 -30.97 -47.84
N ARG A 21 23.65 -30.58 -48.95
CA ARG A 21 25.08 -30.75 -49.13
C ARG A 21 25.75 -29.51 -48.56
N LEU A 22 26.35 -29.66 -47.38
CA LEU A 22 27.29 -28.69 -46.86
C LEU A 22 28.52 -28.69 -47.78
N PRO A 23 28.86 -27.59 -48.47
CA PRO A 23 30.06 -27.52 -49.28
C PRO A 23 31.25 -27.42 -48.33
N ALA A 24 31.77 -28.57 -47.89
CA ALA A 24 33.04 -28.65 -47.15
C ALA A 24 34.21 -28.47 -48.14
N SER A 25 34.28 -27.32 -48.79
CA SER A 25 35.50 -26.84 -49.42
C SER A 25 36.31 -26.07 -48.37
N ARG A 26 37.64 -26.10 -48.47
CA ARG A 26 38.53 -25.38 -47.54
C ARG A 26 38.17 -23.87 -47.44
N GLY A 27 37.66 -23.29 -48.52
CA GLY A 27 37.14 -21.92 -48.55
C GLY A 27 35.79 -21.75 -47.85
N GLY A 28 34.87 -22.71 -47.96
CA GLY A 28 33.59 -22.69 -47.25
C GLY A 28 33.76 -22.80 -45.74
N MET A 29 34.73 -23.60 -45.28
CA MET A 29 35.03 -23.74 -43.85
C MET A 29 35.68 -22.47 -43.28
N ALA A 30 36.58 -21.82 -44.03
CA ALA A 30 37.13 -20.52 -43.65
C ALA A 30 36.05 -19.43 -43.58
N TRP A 31 35.15 -19.39 -44.56
CA TRP A 31 34.04 -18.44 -44.56
C TRP A 31 33.07 -18.65 -43.38
N MET A 32 32.75 -19.91 -43.06
CA MET A 32 31.95 -20.25 -41.88
C MET A 32 32.61 -19.79 -40.58
N LEU A 33 33.93 -19.91 -40.48
CA LEU A 33 34.71 -19.47 -39.31
C LEU A 33 34.68 -17.95 -39.18
N VAL A 34 34.79 -17.21 -40.28
CA VAL A 34 34.64 -15.75 -40.31
C VAL A 34 33.24 -15.32 -39.86
N VAL A 35 32.18 -15.96 -40.39
CA VAL A 35 30.80 -15.68 -39.97
C VAL A 35 30.59 -15.97 -38.49
N LEU A 36 31.16 -17.07 -37.98
CA LEU A 36 31.10 -17.41 -36.56
C LEU A 36 31.78 -16.33 -35.70
N ILE A 37 32.97 -15.88 -36.07
CA ILE A 37 33.71 -14.83 -35.35
C ILE A 37 32.90 -13.53 -35.33
N ILE A 38 32.35 -13.12 -36.47
CA ILE A 38 31.51 -11.92 -36.57
C ILE A 38 30.25 -12.07 -35.70
N GLY A 39 29.61 -13.25 -35.73
CA GLY A 39 28.44 -13.54 -34.90
C GLY A 39 28.75 -13.45 -33.40
N VAL A 40 29.89 -13.99 -32.96
CA VAL A 40 30.34 -13.90 -31.56
C VAL A 40 30.65 -12.45 -31.17
N LEU A 41 31.33 -11.69 -32.02
CA LEU A 41 31.62 -10.28 -31.76
C LEU A 41 30.34 -9.45 -31.60
N LEU A 42 29.36 -9.66 -32.49
CA LEU A 42 28.05 -9.03 -32.38
C LEU A 42 27.33 -9.47 -31.10
N ALA A 43 27.30 -10.76 -30.78
CA ALA A 43 26.67 -11.26 -29.55
C ALA A 43 27.28 -10.65 -28.28
N VAL A 44 28.60 -10.46 -28.23
CA VAL A 44 29.28 -9.82 -27.09
C VAL A 44 28.96 -8.32 -27.02
N GLN A 45 28.99 -7.60 -28.15
CA GLN A 45 28.64 -6.18 -28.23
C GLN A 45 27.18 -5.92 -27.81
N PHE A 46 26.24 -6.60 -28.44
CA PHE A 46 24.81 -6.44 -28.18
C PHE A 46 24.39 -7.03 -26.82
N GLY A 47 24.98 -8.16 -26.41
CA GLY A 47 24.70 -8.78 -25.12
C GLY A 47 25.00 -7.83 -23.96
N ARG A 48 26.15 -7.15 -23.99
CA ARG A 48 26.52 -6.20 -22.93
C ARG A 48 25.55 -5.01 -22.83
N GLN A 49 25.02 -4.56 -23.97
CA GLN A 49 24.11 -3.42 -24.05
C GLN A 49 22.68 -3.75 -23.58
N VAL A 50 22.21 -4.98 -23.85
CA VAL A 50 20.91 -5.45 -23.35
C VAL A 50 20.91 -5.59 -21.83
N TYR A 51 21.99 -6.11 -21.24
CA TYR A 51 22.12 -6.20 -19.78
C TYR A 51 22.15 -4.83 -19.09
N ALA A 52 22.90 -3.87 -19.65
CA ALA A 52 22.96 -2.52 -19.10
C ALA A 52 21.59 -1.81 -19.13
N ASN A 53 20.80 -2.04 -20.18
CA ASN A 53 19.48 -1.41 -20.31
C ASN A 53 18.46 -1.97 -19.30
N TRP A 54 18.57 -3.25 -18.94
CA TRP A 54 17.74 -3.86 -17.91
C TRP A 54 18.03 -3.30 -16.51
N GLU A 55 19.29 -3.04 -16.21
CA GLU A 55 19.70 -2.50 -14.91
C GLU A 55 19.27 -1.04 -14.73
N ILE A 56 19.29 -0.23 -15.81
CA ILE A 56 18.82 1.15 -15.79
C ILE A 56 17.30 1.21 -15.56
N GLY A 57 16.52 0.33 -16.20
CA GLY A 57 15.08 0.25 -16.00
C GLY A 57 14.70 -0.08 -14.56
N GLN A 58 15.36 -1.06 -13.95
CA GLN A 58 15.11 -1.41 -12.54
C GLN A 58 15.49 -0.28 -11.58
N ARG A 59 16.59 0.43 -11.83
CA ARG A 59 16.99 1.59 -11.02
C ARG A 59 15.97 2.73 -11.12
N ALA A 60 15.42 2.99 -12.31
CA ALA A 60 14.37 4.00 -12.49
C ALA A 60 13.11 3.64 -11.68
N VAL A 61 12.63 2.40 -11.78
CA VAL A 61 11.48 1.92 -11.02
C VAL A 61 11.72 2.00 -9.50
N ALA A 62 12.93 1.64 -9.04
CA ALA A 62 13.27 1.73 -7.62
C ALA A 62 13.34 3.18 -7.10
N ILE A 63 13.81 4.12 -7.92
CA ILE A 63 13.83 5.55 -7.57
C ILE A 63 12.42 6.12 -7.55
N GLU A 64 11.59 5.80 -8.54
CA GLU A 64 10.18 6.21 -8.57
C GLU A 64 9.40 5.69 -7.36
N ALA A 65 9.64 4.44 -6.96
CA ALA A 65 9.05 3.88 -5.74
C ALA A 65 9.48 4.64 -4.48
N GLN A 66 10.76 5.00 -4.36
CA GLN A 66 11.26 5.80 -3.23
C GLN A 66 10.64 7.20 -3.19
N ILE A 67 10.44 7.84 -4.35
CA ILE A 67 9.78 9.15 -4.42
C ILE A 67 8.34 9.04 -3.94
N ALA A 68 7.60 8.02 -4.42
CA ALA A 68 6.22 7.81 -4.02
C ALA A 68 6.06 7.54 -2.52
N GLU A 69 7.00 6.81 -1.92
CA GLU A 69 7.03 6.55 -0.47
C GLU A 69 7.28 7.85 0.32
N VAL A 70 8.29 8.63 -0.05
CA VAL A 70 8.61 9.90 0.61
C VAL A 70 7.49 10.93 0.45
N ASP A 71 6.84 11.00 -0.71
CA ASP A 71 5.71 11.91 -0.92
C ASP A 71 4.49 11.50 -0.06
N ALA A 72 4.26 10.20 0.13
CA ALA A 72 3.20 9.72 1.01
C ALA A 72 3.47 10.08 2.48
N GLU A 73 4.70 9.87 2.96
CA GLU A 73 5.12 10.26 4.31
C GLU A 73 4.99 11.77 4.52
N ASN A 74 5.43 12.57 3.55
CA ASN A 74 5.33 14.03 3.65
C ASN A 74 3.87 14.51 3.68
N ALA A 75 3.00 13.90 2.86
CA ALA A 75 1.58 14.21 2.89
C ALA A 75 0.90 13.83 4.22
N GLU A 76 1.33 12.75 4.87
CA GLU A 76 0.86 12.37 6.21
C GLU A 76 1.32 13.37 7.27
N LEU A 77 2.62 13.68 7.31
CA LEU A 77 3.19 14.65 8.25
C LEU A 77 2.57 16.04 8.10
N GLN A 78 2.27 16.46 6.87
CA GLN A 78 1.57 17.73 6.63
C GLN A 78 0.16 17.73 7.23
N ARG A 79 -0.60 16.64 7.08
CA ARG A 79 -1.93 16.52 7.70
C ARG A 79 -1.86 16.57 9.23
N GLU A 80 -0.86 15.93 9.81
CA GLU A 80 -0.64 16.01 11.27
C GLU A 80 -0.32 17.43 11.70
N LEU A 81 0.57 18.14 11.00
CA LEU A 81 0.87 19.53 11.29
C LEU A 81 -0.36 20.43 11.15
N ASP A 82 -1.17 20.23 10.12
CA ASP A 82 -2.40 20.99 9.92
C ASP A 82 -3.41 20.73 11.04
N TYR A 83 -3.55 19.48 11.49
CA TYR A 83 -4.38 19.13 12.64
C TYR A 83 -3.87 19.79 13.93
N LEU A 84 -2.56 19.70 14.21
CA LEU A 84 -1.96 20.29 15.40
C LEU A 84 -2.03 21.83 15.40
N ARG A 85 -2.01 22.45 14.21
CA ARG A 85 -2.19 23.90 14.05
C ARG A 85 -3.65 24.35 14.08
N SER A 86 -4.60 23.41 13.97
CA SER A 86 -6.01 23.76 13.97
C SER A 86 -6.43 24.37 15.32
N GLU A 87 -7.32 25.36 15.27
CA GLU A 87 -7.87 25.99 16.48
C GLU A 87 -8.58 24.98 17.40
N ALA A 88 -9.12 23.90 16.83
CA ALA A 88 -9.73 22.81 17.58
C ALA A 88 -8.73 22.10 18.49
N TYR A 89 -7.53 21.79 18.00
CA TYR A 89 -6.48 21.18 18.81
C TYR A 89 -5.95 22.16 19.87
N ILE A 90 -5.70 23.41 19.47
CA ILE A 90 -5.21 24.47 20.37
C ILE A 90 -6.19 24.72 21.53
N SER A 91 -7.49 24.79 21.24
CA SER A 91 -8.51 25.01 22.27
C SER A 91 -8.68 23.81 23.20
N ALA A 92 -8.60 22.58 22.67
CA ALA A 92 -8.65 21.37 23.49
C ALA A 92 -7.44 21.29 24.45
N GLU A 93 -6.24 21.58 23.95
CA GLU A 93 -5.02 21.54 24.76
C GLU A 93 -4.94 22.71 25.74
N ALA A 94 -5.43 23.90 25.38
CA ALA A 94 -5.57 25.03 26.31
C ALA A 94 -6.50 24.70 27.49
N ARG A 95 -7.66 24.06 27.23
CA ARG A 95 -8.55 23.60 28.31
C ARG A 95 -7.84 22.61 29.24
N ARG A 96 -7.05 21.70 28.67
CA ARG A 96 -6.32 20.67 29.41
C ARG A 96 -5.20 21.25 30.28
N LEU A 97 -4.41 22.18 29.75
CA LEU A 97 -3.19 22.66 30.40
C LEU A 97 -3.44 23.74 31.45
N THR A 98 -4.47 24.57 31.27
CA THR A 98 -4.59 25.80 32.06
C THR A 98 -5.96 26.03 32.68
N ASN A 99 -6.94 25.15 32.45
CA ASN A 99 -8.34 25.43 32.79
C ASN A 99 -8.77 26.82 32.21
N LEU A 100 -8.09 27.28 31.14
CA LEU A 100 -8.33 28.56 30.51
C LEU A 100 -9.64 28.44 29.74
N GLY A 101 -10.64 29.16 30.23
CA GLY A 101 -11.90 29.36 29.54
C GLY A 101 -11.70 30.06 28.19
N ALA A 102 -12.69 29.90 27.31
CA ALA A 102 -12.74 30.56 26.02
C ALA A 102 -12.62 32.10 26.16
N PRO A 103 -12.22 32.84 25.11
CA PRO A 103 -12.24 34.30 25.14
C PRO A 103 -13.65 34.81 25.48
N GLY A 104 -13.80 35.36 26.70
CA GLY A 104 -15.08 35.81 27.27
C GLY A 104 -15.54 35.07 28.53
N GLU A 105 -14.91 33.95 28.90
CA GLU A 105 -15.21 33.22 30.14
C GLU A 105 -14.39 33.75 31.33
N GLN A 106 -15.05 34.00 32.46
CA GLN A 106 -14.40 34.40 33.72
C GLN A 106 -14.11 33.17 34.58
N ALA A 107 -12.83 32.95 34.92
CA ALA A 107 -12.44 31.92 35.88
C ALA A 107 -12.85 32.33 37.31
N LEU A 108 -13.81 31.63 37.89
CA LEU A 108 -14.22 31.80 39.29
C LEU A 108 -13.29 30.98 40.19
N ILE A 109 -12.44 31.66 40.96
CA ILE A 109 -11.55 31.04 41.94
C ILE A 109 -12.23 31.13 43.31
N ILE A 110 -12.59 29.98 43.90
CA ILE A 110 -13.12 29.89 45.27
C ILE A 110 -11.93 29.65 46.21
N PRO A 111 -11.60 30.60 47.11
CA PRO A 111 -10.50 30.41 48.06
C PRO A 111 -10.84 29.31 49.09
N PRO A 112 -9.86 28.49 49.50
CA PRO A 112 -10.09 27.46 50.50
C PRO A 112 -10.55 28.09 51.81
N GLY A 113 -11.72 27.65 52.32
CA GLY A 113 -12.34 28.21 53.53
C GLY A 113 -13.41 29.29 53.28
N ALA A 114 -13.73 29.61 52.02
CA ALA A 114 -14.89 30.44 51.67
C ALA A 114 -16.22 29.65 51.56
N GLU A 115 -16.24 28.44 52.10
CA GLU A 115 -17.46 27.65 52.25
C GLU A 115 -18.24 28.22 53.44
N GLU A 116 -19.19 29.11 53.17
CA GLU A 116 -20.21 29.39 54.16
C GLU A 116 -21.00 28.10 54.44
N PRO A 117 -21.24 27.77 55.72
CA PRO A 117 -22.12 26.65 56.04
C PRO A 117 -23.48 26.90 55.39
N LEU A 118 -23.97 25.89 54.66
CA LEU A 118 -25.30 25.90 54.06
C LEU A 118 -26.31 26.40 55.10
N PRO A 119 -27.14 27.42 54.78
CA PRO A 119 -28.19 27.88 55.68
C PRO A 119 -29.03 26.71 56.15
N ALA A 120 -29.41 26.70 57.43
CA ALA A 120 -30.11 25.56 58.04
C ALA A 120 -31.42 25.24 57.30
N GLU A 121 -32.05 26.23 56.67
CA GLU A 121 -33.22 26.03 55.82
C GLU A 121 -32.90 25.17 54.59
N LEU A 122 -31.79 25.46 53.90
CA LEU A 122 -31.32 24.71 52.71
C LEU A 122 -30.80 23.32 53.09
N ALA A 123 -30.10 23.18 54.21
CA ALA A 123 -29.60 21.90 54.69
C ALA A 123 -30.75 20.92 55.05
N THR A 124 -31.88 21.44 55.51
CA THR A 124 -33.08 20.65 55.82
C THR A 124 -33.77 20.16 54.56
N GLU A 125 -33.73 20.94 53.47
CA GLU A 125 -34.31 20.58 52.17
C GLU A 125 -33.45 19.57 51.39
N LEU A 126 -32.13 19.62 51.59
CA LEU A 126 -31.15 18.72 50.95
C LEU A 126 -31.01 17.36 51.64
N ALA A 127 -31.54 17.21 52.86
CA ALA A 127 -31.52 15.94 53.57
C ALA A 127 -32.43 14.94 52.84
N PRO A 128 -31.92 13.80 52.36
CA PRO A 128 -32.73 12.84 51.63
C PRO A 128 -33.83 12.31 52.56
N SER A 129 -35.06 12.77 52.35
CA SER A 129 -36.24 12.42 53.16
C SER A 129 -36.62 10.94 53.02
N LYS A 130 -36.20 10.31 51.91
CA LYS A 130 -36.46 8.90 51.59
C LYS A 130 -35.21 8.23 51.03
N PRO A 131 -35.00 6.93 51.27
CA PRO A 131 -33.96 6.16 50.60
C PRO A 131 -34.15 6.20 49.06
N LEU A 132 -33.05 6.13 48.31
CA LEU A 132 -33.03 6.32 46.85
C LEU A 132 -34.02 5.40 46.10
N LEU A 133 -34.18 4.15 46.56
CA LEU A 133 -35.09 3.18 45.94
C LEU A 133 -36.56 3.57 46.07
N GLU A 134 -36.99 4.11 47.22
CA GLU A 134 -38.36 4.59 47.41
C GLU A 134 -38.67 5.78 46.49
N GLN A 135 -37.69 6.66 46.25
CA GLN A 135 -37.84 7.78 45.31
C GLN A 135 -38.06 7.28 43.87
N TRP A 136 -37.34 6.23 43.45
CA TRP A 136 -37.53 5.62 42.13
C TRP A 136 -38.90 4.94 42.00
N VAL A 137 -39.34 4.23 43.04
CA VAL A 137 -40.67 3.59 43.04
C VAL A 137 -41.78 4.63 42.96
N ASP A 138 -41.72 5.70 43.75
CA ASP A 138 -42.71 6.78 43.72
C ASP A 138 -42.77 7.48 42.33
N LEU A 139 -41.63 7.64 41.66
CA LEU A 139 -41.55 8.28 40.33
C LEU A 139 -42.19 7.43 39.24
N PHE A 140 -42.01 6.10 39.29
CA PHE A 140 -42.52 5.18 38.28
C PHE A 140 -43.92 4.63 38.57
N PHE A 141 -44.32 4.54 39.85
CA PHE A 141 -45.56 3.87 40.26
C PHE A 141 -46.49 4.76 41.11
N GLY A 142 -46.09 6.00 41.40
CA GLY A 142 -46.86 6.95 42.22
C GLY A 142 -46.62 6.77 43.72
N PRO A 143 -46.93 7.81 44.53
CA PRO A 143 -46.63 7.81 45.97
C PRO A 143 -47.35 6.66 46.68
N SER A 144 -46.60 5.77 47.31
CA SER A 144 -47.16 4.76 48.22
C SER A 144 -47.60 5.45 49.52
N GLY A 145 -48.91 5.70 49.63
CA GLY A 145 -49.55 6.27 50.81
C GLY A 145 -49.62 5.32 52.00
#